data_AF-A0A1M3M583-F1
#
_entry.id   AF-A0A1M3M583-F1
#
_cell.length_a   1.000
_cell.length_b   1.000
_cell.length_c   1.000
_cell.angle_alpha   90.00
_cell.angle_beta   90.00
_cell.angle_gamma   90.00
#
_symmetry.space_group_name_H-M   'P 1'
#
loop_
_entity.id
_entity.type
_entity.pdbx_description
1 polymer ?
#
loop_
_entity_poly.entity_id
_entity_poly.type
_entity_poly.pdbx_seq_one_letter_code
_entity_poly.pdbx_strand_id
1 'polypeptide(L)' 'MDLAIMTYPLFDCGYTLWIADLDTRLMDRFGQSAKMLGIDSRLLRDGYYRGASAASLYDQLRAGLEQDDNAA' A
#
# COMPACT_ATOMS: atom_id res chain seq x y z
N MET A 1 25.83 -8.65 7.31
CA MET A 1 24.77 -7.71 6.87
C MET A 1 23.81 -7.61 8.03
N ASP A 2 23.84 -6.47 8.71
CA ASP A 2 22.92 -6.18 9.82
C ASP A 2 21.52 -6.02 9.23
N LEU A 3 20.65 -7.01 9.46
CA LEU A 3 19.21 -6.85 9.23
C LEU A 3 18.72 -5.93 10.34
N ALA A 4 18.95 -4.63 10.17
CA ALA A 4 18.37 -3.62 11.02
C ALA A 4 16.85 -3.87 11.04
N ILE A 5 16.35 -4.31 12.19
CA ILE A 5 14.92 -4.43 12.41
C ILE A 5 14.39 -3.01 12.24
N MET A 6 13.71 -2.72 11.11
CA MET A 6 13.05 -1.44 10.91
C MET A 6 11.95 -1.33 11.96
N THR A 7 12.26 -0.62 13.04
CA THR A 7 11.32 -0.29 14.09
C THR A 7 10.50 0.90 13.64
N TYR A 8 9.24 0.64 13.31
CA TYR A 8 8.27 1.67 12.98
C TYR A 8 7.69 2.26 14.27
N PRO A 9 7.47 3.59 14.34
CA PRO A 9 6.73 4.17 15.44
C PRO A 9 5.35 3.51 15.58
N LEU A 10 4.96 3.24 16.84
CA LEU A 10 3.66 2.65 17.19
C LEU A 10 2.49 3.52 16.75
N PHE A 11 2.69 4.85 16.74
CA PHE A 11 1.74 5.83 16.27
C PHE A 11 2.41 6.69 15.20
N ASP A 12 1.92 6.55 13.96
CA ASP A 12 2.30 7.41 12.85
C ASP A 12 1.04 7.94 12.17
N CYS A 13 0.69 9.18 12.51
CA CYS A 13 -0.43 9.88 11.90
C CYS A 13 -0.22 10.07 10.39
N GLY A 14 1.03 10.24 9.94
CA GLY A 14 1.36 10.35 8.52
C GLY A 14 1.09 9.03 7.79
N TYR A 15 1.53 7.91 8.34
CA TYR A 15 1.21 6.58 7.78
C TYR A 15 -0.30 6.34 7.77
N THR A 16 -1.00 6.74 8.84
CA THR A 16 -2.46 6.58 8.95
C THR A 16 -3.22 7.35 7.86
N LEU A 17 -2.81 8.59 7.58
CA LEU A 17 -3.39 9.39 6.50
C LEU A 17 -3.00 8.85 5.11
N TRP A 18 -1.75 8.40 4.98
CA TRP A 18 -1.23 7.84 3.75
C TRP A 18 -1.96 6.55 3.35
N ILE A 19 -2.21 5.64 4.30
CA ILE A 19 -2.93 4.40 4.02
C ILE A 19 -4.42 4.67 3.73
N ALA A 20 -5.01 5.69 4.37
CA ALA A 20 -6.36 6.11 4.08
C ALA A 20 -6.50 6.66 2.64
N ASP A 21 -5.56 7.49 2.16
CA ASP A 21 -5.56 7.96 0.77
C ASP A 21 -5.42 6.80 -0.22
N LEU A 22 -4.55 5.83 0.07
CA LEU A 22 -4.41 4.63 -0.75
C LEU A 22 -5.71 3.82 -0.81
N ASP A 23 -6.32 3.55 0.35
CA ASP A 23 -7.56 2.77 0.45
C ASP A 23 -8.73 3.48 -0.24
N THR A 24 -8.82 4.81 -0.14
CA THR A 24 -9.84 5.58 -0.87
C THR A 24 -9.73 5.37 -2.38
N ARG A 25 -8.51 5.48 -2.94
CA ARG A 25 -8.29 5.28 -4.39
C ARG A 25 -8.62 3.85 -4.84
N LEU A 26 -8.23 2.86 -4.04
CA LEU A 26 -8.53 1.44 -4.32
C LEU A 26 -10.03 1.16 -4.25
N MET A 27 -10.73 1.73 -3.25
CA MET A 27 -12.18 1.61 -3.14
C MET A 27 -12.90 2.27 -4.32
N ASP A 28 -12.49 3.48 -4.71
CA ASP A 28 -13.11 4.19 -5.83
C ASP A 28 -12.98 3.43 -7.16
N ARG A 29 -11.86 2.72 -7.38
CA ARG A 29 -11.60 2.01 -8.64
C ARG A 29 -12.06 0.55 -8.64
N PHE A 30 -11.82 -0.17 -7.55
CA PHE A 30 -11.98 -1.62 -7.47
C PHE A 30 -13.03 -2.07 -6.42
N GLY A 31 -13.59 -1.13 -5.64
CA GLY A 31 -14.52 -1.46 -4.55
C GLY A 31 -13.89 -2.27 -3.42
N GLN A 32 -12.55 -2.26 -3.30
CA GLN A 32 -11.81 -3.04 -2.32
C GLN A 32 -10.69 -2.20 -1.69
N SER A 33 -10.37 -2.47 -0.43
CA SER A 33 -9.22 -1.87 0.27
C SER A 33 -7.97 -2.70 0.06
N ALA A 34 -6.80 -2.15 0.38
CA ALA A 34 -5.53 -2.88 0.34
C ALA A 34 -5.59 -4.16 1.19
N LYS A 35 -6.29 -4.12 2.33
CA LYS A 35 -6.51 -5.31 3.18
C LYS A 35 -7.37 -6.38 2.50
N MET A 36 -8.44 -5.99 1.81
CA MET A 36 -9.33 -6.94 1.11
C MET A 36 -8.63 -7.60 -0.08
N LEU A 37 -7.74 -6.85 -0.75
CA LEU A 37 -6.86 -7.35 -1.80
C LEU A 37 -5.72 -8.23 -1.27
N GLY A 38 -5.63 -8.45 0.04
CA GLY A 38 -4.61 -9.31 0.65
C GLY A 38 -3.20 -8.71 0.70
N ILE A 39 -3.06 -7.39 0.56
CA ILE A 39 -1.76 -6.72 0.56
C ILE A 39 -1.17 -6.73 1.98
N ASP A 40 0.07 -7.22 2.12
CA ASP A 40 0.76 -7.29 3.40
C ASP A 40 1.01 -5.87 3.97
N SER A 41 0.55 -5.66 5.21
CA SER A 41 0.74 -4.41 5.96
C SER A 41 2.21 -4.07 6.22
N ARG A 42 3.12 -5.03 6.14
CA ARG A 42 4.57 -4.80 6.16
C ARG A 42 5.03 -4.14 4.87
N LEU A 43 4.60 -4.64 3.71
CA LEU A 43 4.95 -4.03 2.42
C LEU A 43 4.44 -2.58 2.32
N LEU A 44 3.22 -2.34 2.82
CA LEU A 44 2.65 -0.99 2.87
C LEU A 44 3.47 -0.03 3.75
N ARG A 45 3.87 -0.48 4.95
CA ARG A 45 4.76 0.31 5.83
C ARG A 45 6.11 0.54 5.19
N ASP A 46 6.74 -0.51 4.68
CA ASP A 46 8.05 -0.41 4.02
C ASP A 46 8.01 0.60 2.87
N GLY A 47 6.95 0.59 2.06
CA GLY A 47 6.74 1.56 0.97
C GLY A 47 6.66 3.00 1.50
N TYR A 48 5.81 3.25 2.50
CA TYR A 48 5.67 4.57 3.11
C TYR A 48 7.00 5.08 3.71
N TYR A 49 7.69 4.27 4.52
CA TYR A 49 8.95 4.69 5.16
C TYR A 49 10.13 4.79 4.19
N ARG A 50 10.03 4.19 3.00
CA ARG A 50 10.96 4.42 1.88
C ARG A 50 10.63 5.69 1.08
N GLY A 51 9.57 6.41 1.43
CA GLY A 51 9.17 7.67 0.81
C GLY A 51 8.26 7.52 -0.40
N ALA A 52 7.64 6.35 -0.62
CA ALA A 52 6.64 6.21 -1.67
C ALA A 52 5.41 7.04 -1.34
N SER A 53 4.85 7.74 -2.32
CA SER A 53 3.54 8.39 -2.18
C SER A 53 2.42 7.35 -2.33
N ALA A 54 1.27 7.60 -1.70
CA ALA A 54 0.10 6.73 -1.80
C ALA A 54 -0.36 6.61 -3.25
N ALA A 55 -0.32 7.71 -4.02
CA ALA A 55 -0.60 7.72 -5.45
C ALA A 55 0.36 6.81 -6.26
N SER A 56 1.67 6.88 -5.99
CA SER A 56 2.66 6.06 -6.70
C SER A 56 2.48 4.57 -6.41
N LEU A 57 2.14 4.20 -5.17
CA LEU A 57 1.86 2.81 -4.84
C LEU A 57 0.53 2.35 -5.42
N TYR A 58 -0.50 3.20 -5.39
CA TYR A 58 -1.78 2.92 -6.04
C TYR A 58 -1.60 2.61 -7.52
N ASP A 59 -0.82 3.40 -8.26
CA ASP A 59 -0.58 3.17 -9.69
C ASP A 59 0.10 1.81 -9.96
N GLN A 60 1.02 1.39 -9.09
CA GLN A 60 1.68 0.08 -9.17
C GLN A 60 0.69 -1.06 -8.91
N LEU A 61 -0.14 -0.94 -7.86
CA LEU A 61 -1.15 -1.94 -7.53
C LEU A 61 -2.21 -2.04 -8.61
N ARG A 62 -2.68 -0.90 -9.13
CA ARG A 62 -3.65 -0.83 -10.23
C ARG A 62 -3.12 -1.55 -11.46
N ALA A 63 -1.85 -1.33 -11.83
CA ALA A 63 -1.24 -2.00 -12.96
C ALA A 63 -1.17 -3.53 -12.76
N GLY A 64 -0.82 -4.01 -11.56
CA GLY A 64 -0.79 -5.43 -11.26
C GLY A 64 -2.18 -6.08 -11.30
N LEU A 65 -3.19 -5.44 -10.71
CA LEU A 65 -4.56 -5.95 -10.70
C LEU A 65 -5.19 -6.00 -12.09
N GLU A 66 -4.92 -5.00 -12.93
CA GLU A 66 -5.40 -4.99 -14.32
C GLU A 66 -4.69 -6.06 -15.19
N GLN A 67 -3.46 -6.44 -14.84
CA GLN A 67 -2.75 -7.55 -15.50
C GLN A 67 -3.33 -8.91 -15.12
N ASP A 68 -3.68 -9.10 -13.84
CA ASP A 68 -4.29 -10.33 -13.35
C ASP A 68 -5.69 -10.56 -13.94
N ASP A 69 -6.50 -9.49 -14.07
CA ASP A 69 -7.83 -9.55 -14.70
C ASP A 69 -7.76 -9.94 -16.19
N ASN A 70 -6.68 -9.57 -16.91
CA ASN A 70 -6.51 -9.90 -18.32
C ASN A 70 -5.91 -11.29 -18.56
N ALA A 71 -5.44 -11.97 -17.51
CA ALA A 71 -4.89 -13.32 -17.57
C ALA A 71 -5.92 -14.41 -17.24
N ALA A 72 -7.12 -14.03 -16.80
CA ALA A 72 -8.25 -14.90 -16.46
C ALA A 72 -9.27 -15.01 -17.61
#